data_AF-A0A7Y8HSL2-F1
#
_entry.id   AF-A0A7Y8HSL2-F1
#
_cell.length_a   1.000
_cell.length_b   1.000
_cell.length_c   1.000
_cell.angle_alpha   90.00
_cell.angle_beta   90.00
_cell.angle_gamma   90.00
#
_symmetry.space_group_name_H-M   'P 1'
#
loop_
_entity.id
_entity.type
_entity.pdbx_description
1 polymer ?
#
loop_
_entity_poly.entity_id
_entity_poly.type
_entity_poly.pdbx_seq_one_letter_code
_entity_poly.pdbx_strand_id
1 'polypeptide(L)'
;MVVVTLCSLIHAEEPPASAETVSPEAIESLAQTPVAIAQTPVDPFIRLQGSVWRTKAGIVFLKTPIGLLTLTSKTTLKDLKASQEVRFWLHDRHSIVEIRKRTDGSLVHRYLSGPMPSWADSPKTLRWWGPDGDQTVHVGTQEERLADYREGDPLTIEVDETNTVSGVHDLQFDLQVSQAPEASADVSLLLSGTVSKLKSNFVFVRTPIGLVMINSKIGVPHVKVGQPLTLHIDHEQVTVTVPSTETPTPRRGASLNH
;
A
#
# COMPACT_ATOMS: atom_id res chain seq x y z
N MET A 1 -16.34 70.08 -28.69
CA MET A 1 -15.82 69.19 -29.76
C MET A 1 -16.36 67.81 -29.47
N VAL A 2 -17.32 67.38 -30.32
CA VAL A 2 -17.70 66.01 -30.69
C VAL A 2 -18.20 65.07 -29.56
N VAL A 3 -19.37 64.40 -29.58
CA VAL A 3 -20.66 64.44 -30.31
C VAL A 3 -21.51 63.25 -29.79
N VAL A 4 -22.80 63.49 -29.49
CA VAL A 4 -24.01 62.64 -29.66
C VAL A 4 -24.03 61.24 -28.97
N THR A 5 -24.84 60.94 -27.94
CA THR A 5 -26.32 60.98 -27.68
C THR A 5 -27.15 59.85 -28.31
N LEU A 6 -27.81 59.08 -27.43
CA LEU A 6 -29.19 58.52 -27.49
C LEU A 6 -29.43 57.92 -26.07
N CYS A 7 -30.24 58.45 -25.14
CA CYS A 7 -31.70 58.69 -25.10
C CYS A 7 -32.49 57.50 -25.69
N SER A 8 -33.40 56.80 -24.99
CA SER A 8 -34.56 57.27 -24.18
C SER A 8 -35.03 56.11 -23.27
N LEU A 9 -35.39 56.26 -21.98
CA LEU A 9 -36.69 56.72 -21.40
C LEU A 9 -37.90 56.22 -22.17
N ILE A 10 -38.77 55.34 -21.61
CA ILE A 10 -40.26 55.50 -21.57
C ILE A 10 -40.90 54.57 -20.49
N HIS A 11 -41.83 55.16 -19.71
CA HIS A 11 -43.12 54.66 -19.15
C HIS A 11 -43.16 53.45 -18.19
N ALA A 12 -43.77 53.50 -16.99
CA ALA A 12 -45.12 53.91 -16.52
C ALA A 12 -46.10 52.72 -16.39
N GLU A 13 -46.85 52.73 -15.27
CA GLU A 13 -48.16 52.09 -14.99
C GLU A 13 -48.22 50.54 -14.89
N GLU A 14 -48.33 49.96 -13.69
CA GLU A 14 -49.54 49.59 -12.91
C GLU A 14 -49.99 48.11 -13.18
N PRO A 15 -50.37 47.30 -12.15
CA PRO A 15 -50.38 45.84 -12.21
C PRO A 15 -51.70 45.27 -12.74
N PRO A 16 -51.78 43.94 -12.94
CA PRO A 16 -52.61 43.21 -11.98
C PRO A 16 -52.07 41.83 -11.59
N ALA A 17 -52.68 41.35 -10.51
CA ALA A 17 -52.49 40.08 -9.86
C ALA A 17 -53.05 38.88 -10.66
N SER A 18 -52.59 37.71 -10.19
CA SER A 18 -53.26 36.41 -10.18
C SER A 18 -53.31 35.57 -11.46
N ALA A 19 -52.45 34.54 -11.42
CA ALA A 19 -52.85 33.14 -11.24
C ALA A 19 -52.34 32.18 -12.33
N GLU A 20 -51.86 31.05 -11.80
CA GLU A 20 -51.84 29.71 -12.39
C GLU A 20 -50.67 29.27 -13.31
N THR A 21 -49.85 28.40 -12.70
CA THR A 21 -49.54 27.03 -13.18
C THR A 21 -48.16 26.77 -13.81
N VAL A 22 -47.30 26.22 -12.94
CA VAL A 22 -46.35 25.09 -13.13
C VAL A 22 -45.06 25.29 -13.94
N SER A 23 -43.96 25.25 -13.16
CA SER A 23 -42.59 24.72 -13.40
C SER A 23 -41.79 25.15 -14.65
N PRO A 24 -40.49 25.49 -14.49
CA PRO A 24 -39.46 24.44 -14.40
C PRO A 24 -38.30 24.71 -13.43
N GLU A 25 -37.71 23.60 -12.99
CA GLU A 25 -36.30 23.40 -12.58
C GLU A 25 -35.47 24.62 -12.16
N ALA A 26 -35.14 24.69 -10.86
CA ALA A 26 -33.96 25.41 -10.40
C ALA A 26 -33.42 24.86 -9.07
N ILE A 27 -32.27 24.20 -9.18
CA ILE A 27 -31.12 24.27 -8.26
C ILE A 27 -31.28 23.57 -6.90
N GLU A 28 -30.86 22.31 -6.84
CA GLU A 28 -30.07 21.85 -5.69
C GLU A 28 -28.62 21.65 -6.15
N SER A 29 -27.85 22.72 -5.98
CA SER A 29 -26.40 22.65 -5.87
C SER A 29 -26.07 21.96 -4.55
N LEU A 30 -25.91 20.64 -4.59
CA LEU A 30 -25.24 19.90 -3.53
C LEU A 30 -23.81 19.62 -3.98
N ALA A 31 -22.89 20.30 -3.30
CA ALA A 31 -21.46 20.09 -3.38
C ALA A 31 -21.13 18.59 -3.39
N GLN A 32 -20.58 18.12 -4.51
CA GLN A 32 -19.92 16.82 -4.56
C GLN A 32 -18.59 16.96 -3.83
N THR A 33 -18.61 16.76 -2.51
CA THR A 33 -17.42 16.33 -1.78
C THR A 33 -16.98 15.02 -2.43
N PRO A 34 -15.72 14.85 -2.88
CA PRO A 34 -15.26 13.57 -3.35
C PRO A 34 -15.37 12.61 -2.16
N VAL A 35 -16.29 11.65 -2.26
CA VAL A 35 -16.29 10.51 -1.36
C VAL A 35 -15.00 9.76 -1.69
N ALA A 36 -13.94 10.05 -0.95
CA ALA A 36 -12.77 9.21 -0.92
C ALA A 36 -13.27 7.84 -0.45
N ILE A 37 -13.42 6.91 -1.39
CA ILE A 37 -13.76 5.53 -1.10
C ILE A 37 -12.61 5.03 -0.24
N ALA A 38 -12.83 4.90 1.07
CA ALA A 38 -11.89 4.27 1.97
C ALA A 38 -11.81 2.79 1.53
N GLN A 39 -10.86 2.48 0.66
CA GLN A 39 -10.59 1.12 0.24
C GLN A 39 -10.12 0.36 1.48
N THR A 40 -10.85 -0.69 1.86
CA THR A 40 -10.41 -1.58 2.94
C THR A 40 -9.07 -2.19 2.53
N PRO A 41 -8.02 -2.10 3.36
CA PRO A 41 -6.72 -2.65 3.00
C PRO A 41 -6.84 -4.15 2.68
N VAL A 42 -6.27 -4.56 1.54
CA VAL A 42 -6.21 -5.97 1.14
C VAL A 42 -5.09 -6.65 1.91
N ASP A 43 -5.36 -7.78 2.55
CA ASP A 43 -4.33 -8.55 3.26
C ASP A 43 -3.48 -9.37 2.28
N PRO A 44 -2.14 -9.24 2.27
CA PRO A 44 -1.33 -8.33 3.08
C PRO A 44 -1.22 -6.92 2.51
N PHE A 45 -1.21 -5.93 3.41
CA PHE A 45 -0.99 -4.52 3.12
C PHE A 45 0.10 -3.97 4.03
N ILE A 46 1.06 -3.25 3.46
CA ILE A 46 2.07 -2.51 4.22
C ILE A 46 2.28 -1.16 3.54
N ARG A 47 2.24 -0.10 4.32
CA ARG A 47 2.78 1.22 3.99
C ARG A 47 3.73 1.60 5.12
N LEU A 48 5.01 1.76 4.80
CA LEU A 48 6.00 2.19 5.77
C LEU A 48 7.01 3.14 5.15
N GLN A 49 7.45 4.08 5.98
CA GLN A 49 8.61 4.91 5.69
C GLN A 49 9.76 4.53 6.63
N GLY A 50 10.98 4.58 6.11
CA GLY A 50 12.18 4.29 6.87
C GLY A 50 13.39 5.01 6.32
N SER A 51 14.56 4.64 6.82
CA SER A 51 15.83 5.16 6.33
C SER A 51 16.91 4.10 6.35
N VAL A 52 17.85 4.20 5.39
CA VAL A 52 19.01 3.33 5.32
C VAL A 52 19.87 3.55 6.57
N TRP A 53 19.96 2.53 7.41
CA TRP A 53 20.73 2.57 8.64
C TRP A 53 22.13 1.98 8.45
N ARG A 54 22.23 0.85 7.76
CA ARG A 54 23.49 0.15 7.50
C ARG A 54 23.43 -0.60 6.18
N THR A 55 24.56 -0.67 5.48
CA THR A 55 24.71 -1.47 4.27
C THR A 55 25.81 -2.52 4.46
N LYS A 56 25.65 -3.65 3.78
CA LYS A 56 26.63 -4.72 3.57
C LYS A 56 26.54 -5.13 2.09
N ALA A 57 27.51 -5.90 1.61
CA ALA A 57 27.48 -6.42 0.24
C ALA A 57 26.15 -7.17 -0.02
N GLY A 58 25.33 -6.62 -0.91
CA GLY A 58 24.03 -7.17 -1.30
C GLY A 58 22.92 -7.13 -0.23
N ILE A 59 23.12 -6.44 0.90
CA ILE A 59 22.15 -6.38 1.99
C ILE A 59 22.07 -4.96 2.56
N VAL A 60 20.86 -4.43 2.69
CA VAL A 60 20.58 -3.11 3.24
C VAL A 60 19.64 -3.23 4.42
N PHE A 61 20.02 -2.63 5.54
CA PHE A 61 19.23 -2.58 6.76
C PHE A 61 18.56 -1.21 6.89
N LEU A 62 17.24 -1.21 6.99
CA LEU A 62 16.41 -0.03 7.09
C LEU A 62 15.83 0.07 8.51
N LYS A 63 16.01 1.23 9.14
CA LYS A 63 15.26 1.57 10.34
C LYS A 63 13.87 2.05 9.94
N THR A 64 12.84 1.47 10.55
CA THR A 64 11.44 1.86 10.39
C THR A 64 10.82 2.17 11.76
N PRO A 65 9.68 2.87 11.82
CA PRO A 65 8.99 3.15 13.09
C PRO A 65 8.61 1.89 13.87
N ILE A 66 8.36 0.77 13.18
CA ILE A 66 7.91 -0.49 13.80
C ILE A 66 9.03 -1.52 14.00
N GLY A 67 10.25 -1.24 13.52
CA GLY A 67 11.40 -2.11 13.71
C GLY A 67 12.40 -2.05 12.56
N LEU A 68 12.75 -3.22 12.02
CA LEU A 68 13.79 -3.38 11.00
C LEU A 68 13.19 -3.98 9.73
N LEU A 69 13.43 -3.33 8.59
CA LEU A 69 13.21 -3.90 7.27
C LEU A 69 14.57 -4.17 6.64
N THR A 70 14.80 -5.38 6.16
CA THR A 70 16.03 -5.75 5.46
C THR A 70 15.71 -5.95 3.99
N LEU A 71 16.52 -5.36 3.11
CA LEU A 71 16.48 -5.61 1.67
C LEU A 71 17.71 -6.41 1.28
N THR A 72 17.54 -7.43 0.43
CA THR A 72 18.63 -8.27 -0.06
C THR A 72 18.55 -8.39 -1.57
N SER A 73 19.68 -8.27 -2.26
CA SER A 73 19.79 -8.52 -3.71
C SER A 73 21.25 -8.79 -4.07
N LYS A 74 21.47 -9.68 -5.06
CA LYS A 74 22.81 -9.89 -5.64
C LYS A 74 23.12 -8.91 -6.77
N THR A 75 22.09 -8.34 -7.38
CA THR A 75 22.19 -7.55 -8.62
C THR A 75 22.06 -6.04 -8.39
N THR A 76 21.51 -5.61 -7.26
CA THR A 76 21.32 -4.18 -6.94
C THR A 76 21.69 -3.85 -5.48
N LEU A 77 21.30 -2.67 -4.98
CA LEU A 77 21.57 -2.14 -3.62
C LEU A 77 23.01 -1.70 -3.29
N LYS A 78 23.95 -1.80 -4.24
CA LYS A 78 25.39 -1.57 -4.01
C LYS A 78 25.77 -0.10 -3.76
N ASP A 79 24.93 0.83 -4.18
CA ASP A 79 25.15 2.27 -4.18
C ASP A 79 24.26 3.03 -3.18
N LEU A 80 23.54 2.31 -2.33
CA LEU A 80 22.72 2.92 -1.29
C LEU A 80 23.59 3.52 -0.18
N LYS A 81 23.22 4.73 0.24
CA LYS A 81 23.95 5.53 1.23
C LYS A 81 23.14 5.60 2.52
N ALA A 82 23.85 5.65 3.64
CA ALA A 82 23.23 5.85 4.94
C ALA A 82 22.38 7.13 4.95
N SER A 83 21.27 7.08 5.70
CA SER A 83 20.28 8.15 5.83
C SER A 83 19.44 8.46 4.58
N GLN A 84 19.61 7.75 3.46
CA GLN A 84 18.63 7.81 2.36
C GLN A 84 17.27 7.37 2.87
N GLU A 85 16.24 8.08 2.43
CA GLU A 85 14.86 7.77 2.79
C GLU A 85 14.36 6.61 1.95
N VAL A 86 13.59 5.72 2.58
CA VAL A 86 12.96 4.60 1.90
C VAL A 86 11.47 4.65 2.14
N ARG A 87 10.71 4.52 1.07
CA ARG A 87 9.27 4.27 1.13
C ARG A 87 9.02 2.87 0.62
N PHE A 88 8.27 2.10 1.39
CA PHE A 88 7.97 0.72 1.08
C PHE A 88 6.46 0.53 1.12
N TRP A 89 5.93 0.02 0.01
CA TRP A 89 4.56 -0.40 -0.10
C TRP A 89 4.48 -1.87 -0.44
N LEU A 90 3.49 -2.53 0.11
CA LEU A 90 3.08 -3.88 -0.25
C LEU A 90 1.56 -3.91 -0.31
N HIS A 91 1.04 -4.53 -1.36
CA HIS A 91 -0.37 -4.79 -1.51
C HIS A 91 -0.55 -6.12 -2.24
N ASP A 92 -1.21 -7.08 -1.58
CA ASP A 92 -1.35 -8.45 -2.08
C ASP A 92 0.04 -9.07 -2.38
N ARG A 93 0.34 -9.35 -3.65
CA ARG A 93 1.62 -9.92 -4.10
C ARG A 93 2.56 -8.90 -4.72
N HIS A 94 2.22 -7.62 -4.71
CA HIS A 94 3.01 -6.54 -5.31
C HIS A 94 3.69 -5.72 -4.22
N SER A 95 4.96 -5.38 -4.41
CA SER A 95 5.67 -4.43 -3.57
C SER A 95 6.40 -3.36 -4.37
N ILE A 96 6.59 -2.22 -3.73
CA ILE A 96 7.29 -1.06 -4.28
C ILE A 96 8.27 -0.58 -3.26
N VAL A 97 9.52 -0.37 -3.70
CA VAL A 97 10.58 0.20 -2.88
C VAL A 97 11.10 1.44 -3.58
N GLU A 98 10.82 2.61 -3.03
CA GLU A 98 11.43 3.86 -3.47
C GLU A 98 12.54 4.25 -2.52
N ILE A 99 13.72 4.54 -3.07
CA ILE A 99 14.85 5.11 -2.35
C ILE A 99 15.04 6.53 -2.83
N ARG A 100 15.09 7.47 -1.90
CA ARG A 100 15.15 8.91 -2.18
C ARG A 100 16.32 9.56 -1.44
N LYS A 101 16.88 10.61 -2.04
CA LYS A 101 17.88 11.43 -1.36
C LYS A 101 17.23 12.16 -0.20
N ARG A 102 17.92 12.21 0.94
CA ARG A 102 17.47 12.96 2.11
C ARG A 102 17.44 14.48 1.90
N THR A 103 18.29 15.00 1.02
CA THR A 103 18.55 16.44 0.86
C THR A 103 17.42 17.17 0.15
N ASP A 104 16.92 16.58 -0.94
CA ASP A 104 15.95 17.21 -1.86
C ASP A 104 14.78 16.27 -2.19
N GLY A 105 14.78 15.06 -1.63
CA GLY A 105 13.76 14.06 -1.93
C GLY A 105 13.84 13.52 -3.36
N SER A 106 14.90 13.75 -4.13
CA SER A 106 14.98 13.21 -5.50
C SER A 106 14.93 11.69 -5.49
N LEU A 107 14.31 11.09 -6.50
CA LEU A 107 14.34 9.64 -6.67
C LEU A 107 15.78 9.19 -6.92
N VAL A 108 16.15 8.04 -6.34
CA VAL A 108 17.44 7.38 -6.58
C VAL A 108 17.19 6.05 -7.25
N HIS A 109 16.32 5.23 -6.65
CA HIS A 109 15.85 3.98 -7.24
C HIS A 109 14.37 3.80 -6.97
N ARG A 110 13.66 3.17 -7.91
CA ARG A 110 12.31 2.64 -7.72
C ARG A 110 12.28 1.20 -8.19
N TYR A 111 12.09 0.27 -7.25
CA TYR A 111 11.90 -1.13 -7.55
C TYR A 111 10.43 -1.48 -7.48
N LEU A 112 9.95 -2.21 -8.49
CA LEU A 112 8.60 -2.77 -8.54
C LEU A 112 8.75 -4.30 -8.55
N SER A 113 8.14 -4.96 -7.57
CA SER A 113 8.16 -6.41 -7.45
C SER A 113 6.74 -6.97 -7.48
N GLY A 114 6.58 -8.17 -8.05
CA GLY A 114 5.28 -8.81 -8.17
C GLY A 114 5.27 -9.96 -9.17
N PRO A 115 4.13 -10.64 -9.33
CA PRO A 115 3.95 -11.58 -10.44
C PRO A 115 4.07 -10.83 -11.77
N MET A 116 4.80 -11.40 -12.73
CA MET A 116 4.93 -10.87 -14.08
C MET A 116 3.52 -10.69 -14.66
N PRO A 117 3.13 -9.45 -15.01
CA PRO A 117 1.82 -9.23 -15.59
C PRO A 117 1.74 -9.88 -16.97
N SER A 118 0.53 -10.13 -17.43
CA SER A 118 0.33 -10.40 -18.84
C SER A 118 0.85 -9.20 -19.66
N TRP A 119 1.38 -9.50 -20.85
CA TRP A 119 1.70 -8.44 -21.80
C TRP A 119 0.42 -7.65 -22.10
N ALA A 120 0.50 -6.32 -21.97
CA ALA A 120 -0.61 -5.46 -22.35
C ALA A 120 -0.88 -5.55 -23.86
N ASP A 121 -2.08 -5.11 -24.29
CA ASP A 121 -2.47 -5.10 -25.70
C ASP A 121 -1.50 -4.30 -26.59
N SER A 122 -0.76 -3.34 -26.00
CA SER A 122 0.34 -2.65 -26.66
C SER A 122 1.67 -3.40 -26.50
N PRO A 123 2.37 -3.70 -27.60
CA PRO A 123 3.70 -4.27 -27.52
C PRO A 123 4.61 -3.28 -26.80
N LYS A 124 5.35 -3.74 -25.78
CA LYS A 124 6.34 -2.98 -24.97
C LYS A 124 5.82 -2.23 -23.73
N THR A 125 4.63 -2.52 -23.25
CA THR A 125 4.16 -2.00 -21.95
C THR A 125 3.67 -3.12 -21.03
N LEU A 126 3.92 -2.95 -19.74
CA LEU A 126 3.42 -3.79 -18.67
C LEU A 126 2.45 -2.99 -17.80
N ARG A 127 1.43 -3.64 -17.26
CA ARG A 127 0.54 -3.05 -16.25
C ARG A 127 1.01 -3.52 -14.88
N TRP A 128 1.40 -2.59 -14.02
CA TRP A 128 1.89 -2.88 -12.68
C TRP A 128 1.03 -2.20 -11.64
N TRP A 129 0.91 -2.78 -10.46
CA TRP A 129 0.26 -2.08 -9.35
C TRP A 129 1.09 -0.89 -8.86
N GLY A 130 0.43 0.15 -8.38
CA GLY A 130 1.00 1.36 -7.80
C GLY A 130 0.18 1.82 -6.58
N PRO A 131 0.75 2.66 -5.69
CA PRO A 131 0.01 3.16 -4.53
C PRO A 131 -1.21 3.99 -4.93
N ASP A 132 -1.16 4.63 -6.11
CA ASP A 132 -2.26 5.41 -6.70
C ASP A 132 -3.16 4.57 -7.64
N GLY A 133 -2.98 3.24 -7.63
CA GLY A 133 -3.63 2.29 -8.52
C GLY A 133 -2.69 1.76 -9.61
N ASP A 134 -3.25 1.02 -10.56
CA ASP A 134 -2.47 0.42 -11.64
C ASP A 134 -1.82 1.48 -12.52
N GLN A 135 -0.53 1.27 -12.81
CA GLN A 135 0.31 2.13 -13.63
C GLN A 135 0.84 1.37 -14.85
N THR A 136 1.08 2.11 -15.93
CA THR A 136 1.75 1.59 -17.12
C THR A 136 3.27 1.75 -16.96
N VAL A 137 4.00 0.68 -17.26
CA VAL A 137 5.47 0.64 -17.25
C VAL A 137 5.97 0.32 -18.65
N HIS A 138 6.89 1.14 -19.15
CA HIS A 138 7.51 0.94 -20.46
C HIS A 138 8.69 -0.02 -20.37
N VAL A 139 8.74 -1.03 -21.24
CA VAL A 139 9.79 -2.06 -21.17
C VAL A 139 11.18 -1.55 -21.55
N GLY A 140 11.26 -0.42 -22.27
CA GLY A 140 12.54 0.19 -22.61
C GLY A 140 13.39 -0.74 -23.47
N THR A 141 14.63 -1.00 -23.04
CA THR A 141 15.59 -1.89 -23.73
C THR A 141 15.68 -3.28 -23.09
N GLN A 142 14.75 -3.62 -22.19
CA GLN A 142 14.80 -4.85 -21.39
C GLN A 142 13.92 -5.96 -21.98
N GLU A 143 13.43 -5.84 -23.22
CA GLU A 143 12.54 -6.85 -23.82
C GLU A 143 13.15 -8.26 -23.79
N GLU A 144 14.42 -8.39 -24.15
CA GLU A 144 15.11 -9.69 -24.19
C GLU A 144 15.21 -10.33 -22.80
N ARG A 145 15.55 -9.54 -21.77
CA ARG A 145 15.66 -10.06 -20.39
C ARG A 145 14.30 -10.41 -19.80
N LEU A 146 13.22 -9.76 -20.24
CA LEU A 146 11.87 -10.06 -19.79
C LEU A 146 11.24 -11.22 -20.57
N ALA A 147 11.75 -11.56 -21.75
CA ALA A 147 11.24 -12.66 -22.57
C ALA A 147 11.38 -14.04 -21.90
N ASP A 148 12.31 -14.17 -20.94
CA ASP A 148 12.51 -15.39 -20.16
C ASP A 148 11.43 -15.60 -19.07
N TYR A 149 10.63 -14.58 -18.77
CA TYR A 149 9.60 -14.62 -17.73
C TYR A 149 8.23 -14.94 -18.33
N ARG A 150 7.52 -15.86 -17.68
CA ARG A 150 6.12 -16.19 -17.99
C ARG A 150 5.19 -15.38 -17.11
N GLU A 151 3.96 -15.21 -17.57
CA GLU A 151 2.90 -14.61 -16.75
C GLU A 151 2.81 -15.32 -15.39
N GLY A 152 2.78 -14.54 -14.32
CA GLY A 152 2.75 -15.03 -12.95
C GLY A 152 4.12 -15.33 -12.32
N ASP A 153 5.21 -15.36 -13.08
CA ASP A 153 6.55 -15.57 -12.53
C ASP A 153 6.95 -14.41 -11.61
N PRO A 154 7.63 -14.68 -10.47
CA PRO A 154 8.08 -13.61 -9.59
C PRO A 154 9.15 -12.76 -10.30
N LEU A 155 8.90 -11.46 -10.39
CA LEU A 155 9.76 -10.51 -11.07
C LEU A 155 10.00 -9.28 -10.19
N THR A 156 11.22 -8.76 -10.24
CA THR A 156 11.52 -7.40 -9.79
C THR A 156 12.16 -6.60 -10.92
N ILE A 157 11.61 -5.43 -11.18
CA ILE A 157 12.15 -4.46 -12.13
C ILE A 157 12.56 -3.18 -11.42
N GLU A 158 13.62 -2.54 -11.90
CA GLU A 158 13.93 -1.16 -11.58
C GLU A 158 13.38 -0.27 -12.69
N VAL A 159 12.76 0.85 -12.32
CA VAL A 159 12.25 1.84 -13.27
C VAL A 159 12.84 3.21 -13.00
N ASP A 160 13.01 3.99 -14.06
CA ASP A 160 13.43 5.39 -13.98
C ASP A 160 12.26 6.35 -13.65
N GLU A 161 12.54 7.65 -13.63
CA GLU A 161 11.55 8.69 -13.34
C GLU A 161 10.42 8.77 -14.39
N THR A 162 10.61 8.18 -15.58
CA THR A 162 9.64 8.12 -16.67
C THR A 162 8.80 6.83 -16.66
N ASN A 163 8.96 6.00 -15.62
CA ASN A 163 8.39 4.64 -15.55
C ASN A 163 8.85 3.73 -16.70
N THR A 164 10.09 3.88 -17.13
CA THR A 164 10.74 2.97 -18.08
C THR A 164 11.66 2.00 -17.35
N VAL A 165 11.61 0.70 -17.70
CA VAL A 165 12.45 -0.32 -17.09
C VAL A 165 13.92 -0.05 -17.39
N SER A 166 14.70 0.14 -16.33
CA SER A 166 16.15 0.32 -16.37
C SER A 166 16.92 -0.94 -15.96
N GLY A 167 16.27 -1.88 -15.26
CA GLY A 167 16.90 -3.13 -14.83
C GLY A 167 15.92 -4.22 -14.39
N VAL A 168 16.42 -5.45 -14.34
CA VAL A 168 15.72 -6.65 -13.82
C VAL A 168 16.59 -7.24 -12.71
N HIS A 169 15.98 -7.51 -11.54
CA HIS A 169 16.68 -7.77 -10.29
C HIS A 169 16.08 -8.91 -9.45
N ASP A 170 16.83 -9.32 -8.43
CA ASP A 170 16.49 -10.37 -7.47
C ASP A 170 16.23 -9.82 -6.06
N LEU A 171 15.48 -8.71 -5.97
CA LEU A 171 15.22 -8.04 -4.69
C LEU A 171 14.30 -8.89 -3.80
N GLN A 172 14.71 -9.04 -2.54
CA GLN A 172 13.95 -9.69 -1.48
C GLN A 172 13.90 -8.79 -0.25
N PHE A 173 12.92 -9.02 0.61
CA PHE A 173 12.83 -8.31 1.88
C PHE A 173 12.48 -9.22 3.05
N ASP A 174 12.92 -8.83 4.24
CA ASP A 174 12.56 -9.45 5.52
C ASP A 174 12.07 -8.37 6.48
N LEU A 175 10.91 -8.60 7.11
CA LEU A 175 10.31 -7.67 8.06
C LEU A 175 10.41 -8.17 9.50
N GLN A 176 10.94 -7.31 10.38
CA GLN A 176 10.91 -7.48 11.82
C GLN A 176 10.13 -6.34 12.48
N VAL A 177 8.99 -6.67 13.08
CA VAL A 177 8.17 -5.78 13.90
C VAL A 177 8.60 -5.95 15.36
N SER A 178 9.35 -4.99 15.90
CA SER A 178 9.95 -5.10 17.23
C SER A 178 9.39 -4.13 18.27
N GLN A 179 8.61 -3.14 17.85
CA GLN A 179 8.07 -2.09 18.71
C GLN A 179 6.74 -1.57 18.16
N ALA A 180 5.96 -0.94 19.03
CA ALA A 180 4.83 -0.13 18.59
C ALA A 180 5.34 1.16 17.92
N PRO A 181 4.67 1.65 16.89
CA PRO A 181 5.01 2.93 16.25
C PRO A 181 4.83 4.13 17.19
N GLU A 182 5.57 5.20 16.92
CA GLU A 182 5.41 6.50 17.60
C GLU A 182 4.19 7.27 17.06
N ALA A 183 3.70 8.24 17.83
CA ALA A 183 2.50 9.02 17.53
C ALA A 183 2.43 9.64 16.13
N SER A 184 3.56 10.12 15.64
CA SER A 184 3.68 10.79 14.35
C SER A 184 4.12 9.86 13.22
N ALA A 185 4.21 8.55 13.46
CA ALA A 185 4.71 7.62 12.45
C ALA A 185 3.65 7.37 11.38
N ASP A 186 4.00 7.64 10.13
CA ASP A 186 3.21 7.20 8.97
C ASP A 186 3.48 5.71 8.70
N VAL A 187 2.67 4.86 9.33
CA VAL A 187 2.71 3.41 9.14
C VAL A 187 1.30 2.83 9.13
N SER A 188 1.08 1.93 8.18
CA SER A 188 -0.12 1.08 8.13
C SER A 188 0.31 -0.33 7.75
N LEU A 189 -0.14 -1.33 8.48
CA LEU A 189 0.19 -2.73 8.25
C LEU A 189 -1.03 -3.59 8.54
N LEU A 190 -1.43 -4.43 7.59
CA LEU A 190 -2.39 -5.51 7.77
C LEU A 190 -1.71 -6.78 7.26
N LEU A 191 -1.54 -7.77 8.13
CA LEU A 191 -0.80 -8.97 7.80
C LEU A 191 -1.37 -10.17 8.56
N SER A 192 -1.92 -11.12 7.82
CA SER A 192 -2.28 -12.43 8.39
C SER A 192 -1.23 -13.49 8.12
N GLY A 193 -1.17 -14.46 9.02
CA GLY A 193 -0.36 -15.66 8.83
C GLY A 193 -0.49 -16.65 9.98
N THR A 194 0.36 -17.67 9.95
CA THR A 194 0.36 -18.74 10.94
C THR A 194 1.66 -18.73 11.72
N VAL A 195 1.56 -18.86 13.05
CA VAL A 195 2.73 -18.98 13.92
C VAL A 195 3.50 -20.23 13.56
N SER A 196 4.73 -20.06 13.08
CA SER A 196 5.62 -21.14 12.67
C SER A 196 6.61 -21.52 13.77
N LYS A 197 7.00 -20.56 14.61
CA LYS A 197 8.01 -20.74 15.66
C LYS A 197 7.88 -19.67 16.73
N LEU A 198 8.22 -20.05 17.96
CA LEU A 198 8.37 -19.15 19.10
C LEU A 198 9.83 -19.24 19.56
N LYS A 199 10.53 -18.11 19.67
CA LYS A 199 11.91 -18.06 20.17
C LYS A 199 12.19 -16.76 20.91
N SER A 200 12.61 -16.87 22.17
CA SER A 200 12.77 -15.71 23.07
C SER A 200 11.50 -14.84 23.08
N ASN A 201 11.63 -13.54 22.82
CA ASN A 201 10.49 -12.61 22.76
C ASN A 201 9.93 -12.47 21.34
N PHE A 202 10.23 -13.38 20.41
CA PHE A 202 9.76 -13.28 19.02
C PHE A 202 8.82 -14.43 18.65
N VAL A 203 7.72 -14.03 18.03
CA VAL A 203 6.77 -14.89 17.31
C VAL A 203 7.13 -14.81 15.83
N PHE A 204 7.41 -15.96 15.22
CA PHE A 204 7.73 -16.06 13.81
C PHE A 204 6.48 -16.47 13.05
N VAL A 205 5.97 -15.59 12.20
CA VAL A 205 4.71 -15.78 11.48
C VAL A 205 5.01 -16.05 10.02
N ARG A 206 4.53 -17.18 9.51
CA ARG A 206 4.56 -17.48 8.08
C ARG A 206 3.37 -16.80 7.42
N THR A 207 3.66 -15.95 6.45
CA THR A 207 2.70 -15.11 5.72
C THR A 207 2.84 -15.37 4.21
N PRO A 208 1.90 -14.89 3.37
CA PRO A 208 2.03 -14.99 1.92
C PRO A 208 3.31 -14.35 1.35
N ILE A 209 3.87 -13.36 2.05
CA ILE A 209 5.09 -12.64 1.64
C ILE A 209 6.38 -13.17 2.27
N GLY A 210 6.30 -14.28 3.00
CA GLY A 210 7.45 -14.89 3.67
C GLY A 210 7.33 -14.88 5.19
N LEU A 211 8.47 -14.87 5.87
CA LEU A 211 8.53 -14.99 7.32
C LEU A 211 8.64 -13.59 7.95
N VAL A 212 7.69 -13.26 8.83
CA VAL A 212 7.70 -12.00 9.58
C VAL A 212 7.98 -12.29 11.05
N MET A 213 8.90 -11.53 11.64
CA MET A 213 9.25 -11.64 13.06
C MET A 213 8.51 -10.57 13.85
N ILE A 214 7.74 -10.95 14.86
CA ILE A 214 6.96 -10.04 15.69
C ILE A 214 7.40 -10.17 17.15
N ASN A 215 7.79 -9.07 17.77
CA ASN A 215 8.13 -9.05 19.19
C ASN A 215 6.86 -9.22 20.04
N SER A 216 6.80 -10.24 20.89
CA SER A 216 5.64 -10.52 21.72
C SER A 216 5.29 -9.39 22.70
N LYS A 217 6.26 -8.52 23.03
CA LYS A 217 6.08 -7.40 23.95
C LYS A 217 5.26 -6.24 23.38
N ILE A 218 4.93 -6.24 22.08
CA ILE A 218 4.14 -5.15 21.47
C ILE A 218 2.62 -5.34 21.61
N GLY A 219 2.18 -6.21 22.52
CA GLY A 219 0.76 -6.54 22.71
C GLY A 219 0.29 -7.78 21.96
N VAL A 220 1.21 -8.68 21.57
CA VAL A 220 0.83 -9.97 20.99
C VAL A 220 0.31 -10.88 22.13
N PRO A 221 -0.91 -11.42 22.04
CA PRO A 221 -1.43 -12.34 23.04
C PRO A 221 -0.63 -13.64 23.06
N HIS A 222 -0.85 -14.46 24.09
CA HIS A 222 -0.19 -15.76 24.15
C HIS A 222 -0.68 -16.69 23.02
N VAL A 223 0.19 -16.96 22.06
CA VAL A 223 -0.10 -17.80 20.88
C VAL A 223 0.70 -19.11 20.91
N LYS A 224 0.22 -20.12 20.19
CA LYS A 224 0.90 -21.42 20.00
C LYS A 224 1.37 -21.59 18.56
N VAL A 225 2.37 -22.44 18.35
CA VAL A 225 2.76 -22.86 16.99
C VAL A 225 1.58 -23.52 16.29
N GLY A 226 1.36 -23.19 15.02
CA GLY A 226 0.22 -23.62 14.22
C GLY A 226 -1.01 -22.71 14.33
N GLN A 227 -1.02 -21.74 15.24
CA GLN A 227 -2.16 -20.85 15.42
C GLN A 227 -2.15 -19.71 14.38
N PRO A 228 -3.28 -19.42 13.72
CA PRO A 228 -3.39 -18.25 12.86
C PRO A 228 -3.44 -16.97 13.71
N LEU A 229 -2.89 -15.88 13.17
CA LEU A 229 -3.04 -14.54 13.73
C LEU A 229 -3.08 -13.50 12.60
N THR A 230 -3.73 -12.38 12.89
CA THR A 230 -3.72 -11.18 12.05
C THR A 230 -3.15 -10.04 12.86
N LEU A 231 -2.08 -9.43 12.36
CA LEU A 231 -1.50 -8.21 12.90
C LEU A 231 -2.05 -7.02 12.11
N HIS A 232 -2.61 -6.06 12.82
CA HIS A 232 -3.01 -4.76 12.29
C HIS A 232 -2.26 -3.67 13.05
N ILE A 233 -1.56 -2.80 12.33
CA ILE A 233 -0.95 -1.58 12.84
C ILE A 233 -1.51 -0.43 12.03
N ASP A 234 -2.12 0.54 12.70
CA ASP A 234 -2.58 1.78 12.07
C ASP A 234 -2.19 2.96 12.95
N HIS A 235 -1.30 3.81 12.43
CA HIS A 235 -0.71 4.94 13.15
C HIS A 235 -0.11 4.51 14.49
N GLU A 236 -0.79 4.75 15.63
CA GLU A 236 -0.33 4.38 16.98
C GLU A 236 -0.82 3.01 17.46
N GLN A 237 -1.85 2.47 16.82
CA GLN A 237 -2.56 1.32 17.37
C GLN A 237 -2.00 0.02 16.84
N VAL A 238 -1.68 -0.90 17.76
CA VAL A 238 -1.30 -2.28 17.45
C VAL A 238 -2.43 -3.20 17.92
N THR A 239 -3.06 -3.89 16.99
CA THR A 239 -4.09 -4.89 17.26
C THR A 239 -3.65 -6.24 16.73
N VAL A 240 -3.76 -7.27 17.56
CA VAL A 240 -3.51 -8.66 17.15
C VAL A 240 -4.77 -9.47 17.37
N THR A 241 -5.33 -9.98 16.28
CA THR A 241 -6.50 -10.86 16.32
C THR A 241 -6.06 -12.30 16.15
N VAL A 242 -6.61 -13.17 16.99
CA VAL A 242 -6.33 -14.60 16.97
C VAL A 242 -7.68 -15.32 16.90
N PRO A 243 -7.99 -16.06 15.82
CA PRO A 243 -9.23 -16.81 15.74
C PRO A 243 -9.33 -17.81 16.89
N SER A 244 -10.43 -17.77 17.65
CA SER A 244 -10.69 -18.76 18.70
C SER A 244 -10.90 -20.13 18.07
N THR A 245 -10.07 -21.10 18.45
CA THR A 245 -10.31 -22.51 18.17
C THR A 245 -11.32 -23.08 19.18
N GLU A 246 -12.52 -22.51 19.26
CA GLU A 246 -13.62 -23.18 19.95
C GLU A 246 -14.36 -24.06 18.96
N THR A 247 -14.00 -25.34 18.94
CA THR A 247 -14.86 -26.39 18.38
C THR A 247 -16.15 -26.39 19.19
N PRO A 248 -17.34 -26.16 18.58
CA PRO A 248 -18.59 -26.25 19.31
C PRO A 248 -18.77 -27.70 19.74
N THR A 249 -18.61 -27.95 21.04
CA THR A 249 -18.88 -29.28 21.60
C THR A 249 -20.39 -29.48 21.55
N PRO A 250 -20.92 -30.50 20.86
CA PRO A 250 -22.35 -30.77 20.89
C PRO A 250 -22.74 -31.07 22.34
N ARG A 251 -23.65 -30.27 22.90
CA ARG A 251 -24.29 -30.58 24.18
C ARG A 251 -24.93 -31.96 24.04
N ARG A 252 -24.34 -32.94 24.72
CA ARG A 252 -24.94 -34.25 24.94
C ARG A 252 -26.21 -34.04 25.78
N GLY A 253 -27.33 -33.88 25.08
CA GLY A 253 -28.66 -33.84 25.67
C GLY A 253 -28.86 -35.11 26.50
N ALA A 254 -29.35 -34.90 27.71
CA ALA A 254 -29.53 -35.88 28.76
C ALA A 254 -30.32 -37.11 28.33
N SER A 255 -29.93 -38.26 28.91
CA SER A 255 -30.79 -39.43 29.05
C SER A 255 -32.17 -39.02 29.56
N LEU A 256 -33.21 -39.44 28.86
CA LEU A 256 -34.55 -39.56 29.42
C LEU A 256 -34.86 -41.05 29.53
N ASN A 257 -34.89 -41.51 30.78
CA ASN A 257 -35.52 -42.76 31.17
C ASN A 257 -37.01 -42.68 30.83
N HIS A 258 -37.53 -43.70 30.16
CA HIS A 258 -38.85 -44.25 30.46
C HIS A 258 -38.95 -45.71 30.00
#